data_AF-A0A3D2F926-F1
#
_entry.id   AF-A0A3D2F926-F1
#
_cell.length_a   1.000
_cell.length_b   1.000
_cell.length_c   1.000
_cell.angle_alpha   90.00
_cell.angle_beta   90.00
_cell.angle_gamma   90.00
#
_symmetry.space_group_name_H-M   'P 1'
#
loop_
_entity.id
_entity.type
_entity.pdbx_description
1 polymer ?
#
loop_
_entity_poly.entity_id
_entity_poly.type
_entity_poly.pdbx_seq_one_letter_code
_entity_poly.pdbx_strand_id
1 'polypeptide(L)' 'FIDFAKTIGAQIVSIDASTLTHIETQTQSQASQTHRDTGSVAEAAALAALGNDAKLLAPRSISNDRMATCAIAQGPKS' A
#
# COMPACT_ATOMS: atom_id res chain seq x y z
N PHE A 1 4.80 10.54 -9.29
CA PHE A 1 5.21 9.63 -8.20
C PHE A 1 6.72 9.62 -8.00
N ILE A 2 7.54 9.29 -9.02
CA ILE A 2 9.00 9.24 -8.89
C ILE A 2 9.59 10.55 -8.36
N ASP A 3 9.19 11.70 -8.93
CA ASP A 3 9.69 13.01 -8.47
C ASP A 3 9.25 13.33 -7.05
N PHE A 4 8.03 12.96 -6.66
CA PHE A 4 7.56 13.10 -5.28
C PHE A 4 8.42 12.31 -4.29
N ALA A 5 8.70 11.04 -4.59
CA ALA A 5 9.57 10.20 -3.75
C ALA A 5 10.97 10.80 -3.61
N LYS A 6 11.55 11.30 -4.71
CA LYS A 6 12.84 12.01 -4.69
C LYS A 6 12.80 13.26 -3.82
N THR A 7 11.75 14.09 -3.95
CA THR A 7 11.59 15.34 -3.19
C THR A 7 11.56 15.10 -1.69
N ILE A 8 10.94 14.00 -1.24
CA ILE A 8 10.85 13.67 0.20
C ILE A 8 11.99 12.74 0.68
N GLY A 9 12.92 12.36 -0.20
CA GLY A 9 14.02 11.45 0.13
C GLY A 9 13.59 10.01 0.42
N ALA A 10 12.45 9.56 -0.11
CA ALA A 10 11.94 8.21 0.08
C ALA A 10 12.47 7.24 -0.98
N GLN A 11 12.81 6.01 -0.56
CA GLN A 11 13.10 4.91 -1.45
C GLN A 11 11.83 4.39 -2.12
N ILE A 12 11.93 4.03 -3.41
CA ILE A 12 10.86 3.33 -4.14
C ILE A 12 11.16 1.84 -4.08
N VAL A 13 10.18 1.06 -3.62
CA VAL A 13 10.22 -0.41 -3.61
C VAL A 13 9.21 -0.91 -4.64
N SER A 14 9.67 -1.70 -5.60
CA SER A 14 8.81 -2.35 -6.59
C SER A 14 8.23 -3.63 -5.99
N ILE A 15 6.91 -3.78 -6.06
CA ILE A 15 6.18 -4.97 -5.60
C ILE A 15 5.55 -5.64 -6.81
N ASP A 16 5.68 -6.96 -6.91
CA ASP A 16 5.05 -7.73 -7.97
C ASP A 16 3.52 -7.72 -7.80
N ALA A 17 2.80 -7.64 -8.92
CA ALA A 17 1.34 -7.58 -8.89
C ALA A 17 0.72 -8.84 -8.27
N SER A 18 1.31 -10.02 -8.50
CA SER A 18 0.83 -11.27 -7.90
C SER A 18 1.01 -11.28 -6.39
N THR A 19 2.03 -10.61 -5.85
CA THR A 19 2.19 -10.50 -4.40
C THR A 19 1.01 -9.78 -3.76
N LEU A 20 0.47 -8.74 -4.41
CA LEU A 20 -0.60 -7.91 -3.85
C LEU A 20 -1.92 -8.67 -3.65
N THR A 21 -2.18 -9.72 -4.44
CA THR A 21 -3.42 -10.49 -4.38
C THR A 21 -3.45 -11.44 -3.18
N HIS A 22 -2.28 -11.74 -2.62
CA HIS A 22 -2.13 -12.62 -1.45
C HIS A 22 -2.07 -11.86 -0.12
N ILE A 23 -2.11 -10.52 -0.14
CA ILE A 23 -2.08 -9.71 1.07
C ILE A 23 -3.50 -9.41 1.54
N GLU A 24 -3.80 -9.79 2.78
CA GLU A 24 -5.04 -9.38 3.43
C GLU A 24 -5.01 -7.87 3.73
N THR A 25 -6.04 -7.16 3.26
CA THR A 25 -6.18 -5.72 3.43
C THR A 25 -7.35 -5.40 4.37
N GLN A 26 -7.19 -4.36 5.18
CA GLN A 26 -8.23 -3.93 6.11
C GLN A 26 -9.40 -3.28 5.37
N THR A 27 -9.12 -2.52 4.30
CA THR A 27 -10.16 -1.91 3.47
C THR A 27 -10.42 -2.71 2.20
N GLN A 28 -11.66 -2.64 1.74
CA GLN A 28 -12.15 -3.37 0.57
C GLN A 28 -12.74 -2.38 -0.42
N SER A 29 -12.27 -2.42 -1.67
CA SER A 29 -12.61 -1.46 -2.71
C SER A 29 -12.95 -2.18 -3.99
N GLN A 30 -14.16 -1.95 -4.51
CA GLN A 30 -14.60 -2.59 -5.75
C GLN A 30 -13.64 -2.33 -6.92
N ALA A 31 -13.17 -1.09 -7.08
CA ALA A 31 -12.22 -0.74 -8.15
C ALA A 31 -10.89 -1.49 -8.00
N SER A 32 -10.34 -1.60 -6.79
CA SER A 32 -9.11 -2.37 -6.54
C SER A 32 -9.30 -3.85 -6.84
N GLN A 33 -10.43 -4.44 -6.41
CA GLN A 33 -10.74 -5.83 -6.65
C GLN A 33 -10.88 -6.10 -8.15
N THR A 34 -11.68 -5.29 -8.86
CA THR A 34 -11.92 -5.46 -10.30
C THR A 34 -10.66 -5.31 -11.15
N HIS A 35 -9.72 -4.42 -10.78
CA HIS A 35 -8.57 -4.10 -11.63
C HIS A 35 -7.25 -4.70 -11.17
N ARG A 36 -7.14 -5.15 -9.92
CA ARG A 36 -5.88 -5.55 -9.29
C ARG A 36 -6.02 -6.76 -8.36
N ASP A 37 -7.20 -7.37 -8.29
CA ASP A 37 -7.48 -8.56 -7.48
C ASP A 37 -7.04 -8.43 -6.02
N THR A 38 -7.19 -7.23 -5.45
CA THR A 38 -6.85 -6.93 -4.04
C THR A 38 -7.87 -5.97 -3.44
N GLY A 39 -8.11 -6.04 -2.13
CA GLY A 39 -9.03 -5.13 -1.45
C GLY A 39 -8.54 -3.68 -1.45
N SER A 40 -7.23 -3.47 -1.37
CA SER A 40 -6.60 -2.15 -1.40
C SER A 40 -5.15 -2.23 -1.87
N VAL A 41 -4.85 -1.65 -3.03
CA VAL A 41 -3.49 -1.60 -3.58
C VAL A 41 -2.51 -0.92 -2.62
N ALA A 42 -2.94 0.16 -1.96
CA ALA A 42 -2.07 0.93 -1.06
C ALA A 42 -1.71 0.13 0.20
N GLU A 43 -2.68 -0.54 0.82
CA GLU A 43 -2.45 -1.35 2.02
C GLU A 43 -1.63 -2.60 1.69
N ALA A 44 -2.00 -3.31 0.63
CA ALA A 44 -1.28 -4.50 0.18
C ALA A 44 0.19 -4.19 -0.13
N ALA A 45 0.47 -3.09 -0.83
CA ALA A 45 1.84 -2.69 -1.14
C ALA A 45 2.64 -2.30 0.11
N ALA A 46 2.03 -1.57 1.06
CA ALA A 46 2.70 -1.16 2.30
C ALA A 46 3.09 -2.38 3.17
N LEU A 47 2.21 -3.37 3.28
CA LEU A 47 2.48 -4.60 4.01
C LEU A 47 3.49 -5.49 3.27
N ALA A 48 3.31 -5.70 1.96
CA ALA A 48 4.21 -6.52 1.15
C ALA A 48 5.66 -6.00 1.17
N ALA A 49 5.85 -4.67 1.21
CA ALA A 49 7.17 -4.07 1.26
C ALA A 49 7.96 -4.37 2.56
N LEU A 50 7.27 -4.71 3.65
CA LEU A 50 7.86 -4.97 4.97
C LEU A 50 7.92 -6.46 5.33
N GLY A 51 7.18 -7.30 4.61
CA GLY A 51 7.17 -8.75 4.80
C GLY A 51 6.39 -9.19 6.04
N ASN A 52 6.83 -10.29 6.65
CA ASN A 52 6.14 -10.87 7.81
C ASN A 52 6.08 -9.91 9.00
N ASP A 53 5.01 -10.04 9.78
CA ASP A 53 4.73 -9.26 11.00
C ASP A 53 4.51 -7.76 10.79
N ALA A 54 4.47 -7.29 9.54
CA ALA A 54 4.06 -5.94 9.22
C ALA A 54 2.59 -5.70 9.58
N LYS A 55 2.28 -4.51 10.08
CA LYS A 55 0.91 -4.12 10.45
C LYS A 55 0.58 -2.73 9.93
N LEU A 56 -0.65 -2.55 9.46
CA LEU A 56 -1.17 -1.23 9.15
C LEU A 56 -1.29 -0.41 10.43
N LEU A 57 -0.85 0.85 10.38
CA LEU A 57 -1.03 1.79 11.48
C LEU A 57 -2.45 2.36 11.52
N ALA A 58 -3.11 2.40 10.36
CA ALA A 58 -4.49 2.84 10.16
C ALA A 58 -5.01 2.30 8.82
N PRO A 59 -6.34 2.32 8.57
CA PRO A 59 -6.88 2.15 7.22
C PRO A 59 -6.27 3.14 6.23
N ARG A 60 -6.31 2.82 4.93
CA ARG A 60 -5.87 3.74 3.89
C ARG A 60 -6.52 5.12 4.02
N SER A 61 -5.76 6.16 3.70
CA SER A 61 -6.24 7.53 3.58
C SER A 61 -6.37 7.91 2.11
N ILE A 62 -7.43 8.64 1.78
CA ILE A 62 -7.69 9.17 0.44
C ILE A 62 -7.59 10.69 0.54
N SER A 63 -6.76 11.28 -0.31
CA SER A 63 -6.62 12.73 -0.43
C SER A 63 -7.96 13.43 -0.77
N ASN A 64 -8.08 14.70 -0.38
CA ASN A 64 -9.32 15.47 -0.57
C ASN A 64 -9.74 15.60 -2.05
N ASP A 65 -8.76 15.70 -2.95
CA ASP A 65 -8.98 15.75 -4.40
C ASP A 65 -9.22 14.37 -5.03
N ARG A 66 -9.13 13.30 -4.21
CA ARG A 66 -9.28 11.89 -4.59
C ARG A 66 -8.27 11.41 -5.64
N MET A 67 -7.18 12.15 -5.86
CA MET A 67 -6.15 11.79 -6.83
C MET A 67 -5.08 10.87 -6.25
N ALA A 68 -4.95 10.81 -4.93
CA ALA A 68 -4.00 9.97 -4.20
C ALA A 68 -4.68 9.12 -3.11
N THR A 69 -4.21 7.88 -2.96
CA THR A 69 -4.56 6.99 -1.85
C THR A 69 -3.26 6.45 -1.25
N CYS A 70 -3.11 6.53 0.07
CA CYS A 70 -1.91 6.09 0.79
C CYS A 70 -2.26 5.18 1.96
N ALA A 71 -1.35 4.29 2.32
CA ALA A 71 -1.41 3.50 3.55
C ALA A 71 -0.03 3.51 4.21
N ILE A 72 0.00 3.41 5.53
CA ILE A 72 1.23 3.36 6.31
C ILE A 72 1.24 2.05 7.10
N ALA A 73 2.30 1.27 6.93
CA ALA A 73 2.55 0.06 7.67
C ALA A 73 3.85 0.19 8.47
N GLN A 74 3.94 -0.58 9.55
CA GLN A 74 5.13 -0.70 10.37
C GLN A 74 5.54 -2.17 10.43
N GLY A 75 6.83 -2.42 10.17
CA GLY A 75 7.44 -3.73 10.32
C GLY A 75 7.77 -4.02 11.79
N PRO A 76 8.22 -5.24 12.11
CA PRO A 76 8.69 -5.56 13.45
C PRO A 76 9.76 -4.55 13.90
N LYS A 77 9.76 -4.20 15.20
CA LYS A 77 10.83 -3.40 15.78
C LYS A 77 12.12 -4.21 15.69
N SER A 78 13.08 -3.70 14.92
CA SER A 78 14.49 -4.14 14.94
C SER A 78 15.13 -3.84 16.29
#